data_AF-A0A959IT95-F1
#
_entry.id   AF-A0A959IT95-F1
#
_cell.length_a   1.000
_cell.length_b   1.000
_cell.length_c   1.000
_cell.angle_alpha   90.00
_cell.angle_beta   90.00
_cell.angle_gamma   90.00
#
_symmetry.space_group_name_H-M   'P 1'
#
loop_
_entity.id
_entity.type
_entity.pdbx_description
1 polymer ?
#
loop_
_entity_poly.entity_id
_entity_poly.type
_entity_poly.pdbx_seq_one_letter_code
_entity_poly.pdbx_strand_id
1 'polypeptide(L)'
;MNLYVVLLEWFKKNDPKLTPVGLCPNCWGRQSYGGKFYEALEKERVDLNNIEEKKGWILAYAAEHFVGIDLLEEGNGELVCNTCTTAFRSV
;
A
#
# COMPACT_ATOMS: atom_id res chain seq x y z
N MET A 1 6.86 -8.21 7.69
CA MET A 1 6.03 -7.95 6.49
C MET A 1 6.94 -7.45 5.37
N ASN A 2 6.84 -8.00 4.15
CA ASN A 2 7.62 -7.51 3.01
C ASN A 2 6.72 -6.62 2.14
N LEU A 3 6.88 -5.30 2.29
CA LEU A 3 6.04 -4.30 1.63
C LEU A 3 6.09 -4.42 0.09
N TYR A 4 7.26 -4.76 -0.47
CA TYR A 4 7.37 -4.97 -1.92
C TYR A 4 6.50 -6.14 -2.40
N VAL A 5 6.53 -7.28 -1.71
CA VAL A 5 5.71 -8.45 -2.06
C VAL A 5 4.23 -8.11 -1.98
N VAL A 6 3.82 -7.37 -0.95
CA VAL A 6 2.44 -6.91 -0.76
C VAL A 6 1.98 -6.03 -1.93
N LEU A 7 2.79 -5.04 -2.32
CA LEU A 7 2.47 -4.13 -3.42
C LEU A 7 2.47 -4.85 -4.77
N LEU A 8 3.39 -5.80 -4.98
CA LEU A 8 3.44 -6.63 -6.18
C LEU A 8 2.18 -7.49 -6.31
N GLU A 9 1.75 -8.15 -5.23
CA GLU A 9 0.51 -8.95 -5.24
C GLU A 9 -0.72 -8.09 -5.48
N TRP A 10 -0.77 -6.87 -4.91
CA TRP A 10 -1.82 -5.90 -5.23
C TRP A 10 -1.82 -5.52 -6.71
N PHE A 11 -0.64 -5.20 -7.25
CA PHE A 11 -0.50 -4.77 -8.64
C PHE A 11 -0.89 -5.87 -9.64
N LYS A 12 -0.52 -7.14 -9.35
CA LYS A 12 -0.96 -8.31 -10.13
C LYS A 12 -2.47 -8.48 -10.16
N LYS A 13 -3.16 -8.16 -9.06
CA LYS A 13 -4.63 -8.20 -9.03
C LYS A 13 -5.27 -7.12 -9.89
N ASN A 14 -4.54 -6.03 -10.19
CA ASN A 14 -4.96 -4.92 -11.03
C ASN A 14 -6.35 -4.36 -10.63
N ASP A 15 -6.63 -4.32 -9.33
CA ASP A 15 -7.86 -3.78 -8.78
C ASP A 15 -7.54 -2.61 -7.85
N PRO A 16 -7.75 -1.36 -8.30
CA PRO A 16 -7.46 -0.18 -7.50
C PRO A 16 -8.35 -0.03 -6.26
N LYS A 17 -9.45 -0.80 -6.17
CA LYS A 17 -10.33 -0.83 -4.99
C LYS A 17 -9.79 -1.72 -3.89
N LEU A 18 -8.89 -2.66 -4.21
CA LEU A 18 -8.24 -3.47 -3.20
C LEU A 18 -7.22 -2.65 -2.44
N THR A 19 -7.17 -2.85 -1.13
CA THR A 19 -6.10 -2.33 -0.30
C THR A 19 -5.02 -3.41 -0.18
N PRO A 20 -3.73 -3.08 -0.38
CA PRO A 20 -2.65 -4.02 -0.12
C PRO A 20 -2.67 -4.50 1.33
N VAL A 21 -2.42 -5.80 1.53
CA VAL A 21 -2.45 -6.42 2.87
C VAL A 21 -1.49 -5.72 3.81
N GLY A 22 -1.97 -5.34 5.00
CA GLY A 22 -1.16 -4.63 6.00
C GLY A 22 -1.14 -3.11 5.86
N LEU A 23 -1.78 -2.54 4.84
CA LEU A 23 -2.04 -1.10 4.75
C LEU A 23 -3.45 -0.77 5.20
N CYS A 24 -3.63 0.42 5.76
CA CYS A 24 -4.92 0.91 6.22
C CYS A 24 -5.88 1.18 5.05
N PRO A 25 -7.05 0.52 4.97
CA PRO A 25 -8.02 0.74 3.89
C PRO A 25 -8.57 2.16 3.85
N ASN A 26 -8.72 2.82 5.01
CA ASN A 26 -9.21 4.18 5.07
C ASN A 26 -8.20 5.17 4.48
N CYS A 27 -6.91 4.97 4.76
CA CYS A 27 -5.85 5.81 4.21
C CYS A 27 -5.64 5.51 2.72
N TRP A 28 -5.60 4.23 2.35
CA TRP A 28 -5.47 3.78 0.97
C TRP A 28 -6.63 4.26 0.09
N GLY A 29 -7.86 4.09 0.57
CA GLY A 29 -9.12 4.31 -0.13
C GLY A 29 -9.63 5.75 -0.15
N ARG A 30 -9.05 6.69 0.61
CA ARG A 30 -9.32 8.14 0.51
C ARG A 30 -8.86 8.77 -0.82
N GLN A 31 -8.73 7.96 -1.88
CA GLN A 31 -8.18 8.26 -3.20
C GLN A 31 -6.76 8.84 -3.19
N SER A 32 -6.15 8.96 -2.00
CA SER A 32 -4.92 9.70 -1.81
C SER A 32 -3.68 8.86 -2.09
N TYR A 33 -3.78 7.53 -2.04
CA TYR A 33 -2.64 6.64 -2.23
C TYR A 33 -2.88 5.58 -3.30
N GLY A 34 -4.02 4.88 -3.33
CA GLY A 34 -4.28 3.88 -4.39
C GLY A 34 -4.34 4.49 -5.80
N GLY A 35 -5.07 5.59 -5.97
CA GLY A 35 -5.14 6.33 -7.23
C GLY A 35 -3.82 7.00 -7.60
N LYS A 36 -3.20 7.73 -6.67
CA LYS A 36 -1.91 8.39 -6.90
C LYS A 36 -0.78 7.41 -7.19
N PHE A 37 -0.76 6.25 -6.54
CA PHE A 37 0.22 5.22 -6.80
C PHE A 37 0.03 4.61 -8.18
N TYR A 38 -1.22 4.36 -8.60
CA TYR A 38 -1.51 3.90 -9.95
C TYR A 38 -1.06 4.92 -11.01
N GLU A 39 -1.40 6.20 -10.81
CA GLU A 39 -0.95 7.30 -11.68
C GLU A 39 0.58 7.42 -11.72
N ALA A 40 1.25 7.24 -10.57
CA ALA A 40 2.70 7.28 -10.51
C ALA A 40 3.35 6.09 -11.24
N LEU A 41 2.78 4.89 -11.12
CA LEU A 41 3.20 3.71 -11.87
C LEU A 41 3.03 3.93 -13.38
N GLU A 42 1.89 4.46 -13.82
CA GLU A 42 1.67 4.79 -15.24
C GLU A 42 2.68 5.83 -15.74
N LYS A 43 2.91 6.90 -14.97
CA LYS A 43 3.84 7.98 -15.31
C LYS A 43 5.27 7.48 -15.45
N GLU A 44 5.70 6.59 -14.56
CA GLU A 44 7.03 5.98 -14.57
C GLU A 44 7.13 4.74 -15.46
N ARG A 45 6.04 4.45 -16.19
CA ARG A 45 5.89 3.32 -17.12
C ARG A 45 6.23 1.99 -16.45
N VAL A 46 5.78 1.81 -15.22
CA VAL A 46 5.93 0.57 -14.46
C VAL A 46 4.78 -0.37 -14.82
N ASP A 47 5.12 -1.56 -15.28
CA ASP A 47 4.19 -2.63 -15.61
C ASP A 47 4.73 -3.99 -15.13
N LEU A 48 3.96 -5.06 -15.34
CA LEU A 48 4.35 -6.40 -14.89
C LEU A 48 5.62 -6.94 -15.59
N ASN A 49 6.01 -6.39 -16.74
CA ASN A 49 7.20 -6.81 -17.46
C ASN A 49 8.48 -6.19 -16.88
N ASN A 50 8.39 -5.00 -16.29
CA ASN A 50 9.55 -4.29 -15.73
C ASN A 50 9.48 -4.04 -14.21
N ILE A 51 8.47 -4.59 -13.53
CA ILE A 51 8.24 -4.36 -12.09
C ILE A 51 9.44 -4.74 -11.21
N GLU A 52 10.13 -5.83 -11.52
CA GLU A 52 11.32 -6.28 -10.78
C GLU A 52 12.50 -5.33 -10.96
N GLU A 53 12.68 -4.78 -12.17
CA GLU A 53 13.70 -3.75 -12.44
C GLU A 53 13.37 -2.43 -11.74
N LYS A 54 12.07 -2.13 -11.61
CA LYS A 54 11.53 -0.92 -10.97
C LYS A 54 11.33 -1.07 -9.46
N LYS A 55 11.72 -2.21 -8.87
CA LYS A 55 11.60 -2.49 -7.43
C LYS A 55 12.14 -1.38 -6.54
N GLY A 56 13.30 -0.83 -6.87
CA GLY A 56 13.91 0.27 -6.10
C GLY A 56 13.05 1.53 -6.09
N TRP A 57 12.47 1.89 -7.25
CA TRP A 57 11.57 3.03 -7.37
C TRP A 57 10.26 2.81 -6.60
N ILE A 58 9.67 1.60 -6.70
CA ILE A 58 8.44 1.24 -5.97
C ILE A 58 8.66 1.35 -4.46
N LEU A 59 9.78 0.83 -3.97
CA LEU A 59 10.14 0.92 -2.56
C LEU A 59 10.38 2.37 -2.11
N ALA A 60 11.02 3.19 -2.94
CA ALA A 60 11.23 4.61 -2.65
C ALA A 60 9.90 5.38 -2.57
N TYR A 61 9.02 5.18 -3.56
CA TYR A 61 7.67 5.77 -3.54
C TYR A 61 6.90 5.36 -2.30
N ALA A 62 6.92 4.07 -1.95
CA ALA A 62 6.28 3.56 -0.76
C ALA A 62 6.88 4.15 0.53
N ALA A 63 8.20 4.31 0.61
CA ALA A 63 8.86 4.93 1.76
C ALA A 63 8.59 6.43 1.89
N GLU A 64 8.29 7.13 0.79
CA GLU A 64 7.92 8.54 0.84
C GLU A 64 6.44 8.74 1.20
N HIS A 65 5.59 7.85 0.70
CA HIS A 65 4.13 8.07 0.71
C HIS A 65 3.36 7.14 1.65
N PHE A 66 3.83 5.92 1.90
CA PHE A 66 3.10 4.93 2.71
C PHE A 66 3.58 4.87 4.17
N VAL A 67 4.55 5.69 4.55
CA VAL A 67 4.98 5.81 5.95
C VAL A 67 3.80 6.27 6.81
N GLY A 68 3.48 5.46 7.82
CA GLY A 68 2.43 5.75 8.81
C GLY A 68 1.04 5.24 8.45
N ILE A 69 0.82 4.72 7.23
CA ILE A 69 -0.45 4.08 6.86
C ILE A 69 -0.42 2.57 7.03
N ASP A 70 0.72 2.01 7.45
CA ASP A 70 0.82 0.62 7.89
C ASP A 70 -0.12 0.36 9.06
N LEU A 71 -0.75 -0.81 9.06
CA LEU A 71 -1.52 -1.31 10.19
C LEU A 71 -0.55 -1.94 11.19
N LEU A 72 -0.53 -1.41 12.41
CA LEU A 72 0.26 -1.95 13.51
C LEU A 72 -0.64 -2.81 14.39
N GLU A 73 -0.15 -4.00 14.75
CA GLU A 73 -0.83 -4.84 15.73
C GLU A 73 -0.56 -4.30 17.14
N GLU A 74 -1.62 -3.87 17.83
CA GLU A 74 -1.56 -3.60 19.25
C GLU A 74 -1.64 -4.90 20.06
N GLY A 75 -1.09 -4.90 21.26
CA GLY A 75 -0.95 -6.09 22.11
C GLY A 75 -2.27 -6.77 22.54
N ASN A 76 -3.41 -6.25 22.11
CA ASN A 76 -4.75 -6.81 22.28
C ASN A 76 -5.33 -7.47 21.01
N GLY A 77 -4.54 -7.57 19.94
CA GLY A 77 -4.96 -8.14 18.64
C GLY A 77 -5.71 -7.16 17.73
N GLU A 78 -5.74 -5.87 18.06
CA GLU A 78 -6.33 -4.84 17.21
C GLU A 78 -5.29 -4.28 16.24
N LEU A 79 -5.69 -4.06 14.98
CA LEU A 79 -4.83 -3.42 13.98
C LEU A 79 -5.12 -1.92 13.99
N VAL A 80 -4.17 -1.08 14.37
CA VAL A 80 -4.35 0.37 14.45
C VAL A 80 -3.53 1.06 13.37
N CYS A 81 -4.15 2.02 12.69
CA CYS A 81 -3.45 2.93 11.79
C CYS A 81 -3.11 4.23 12.52
N ASN A 82 -1.83 4.57 12.62
CA ASN A 82 -1.36 5.79 13.29
C ASN A 82 -1.70 7.08 12.52
N THR A 83 -1.99 7.01 11.22
CA THR A 83 -2.31 8.18 10.41
C THR A 83 -3.76 8.65 10.57
N CYS A 84 -4.72 7.73 10.57
CA CYS A 84 -6.13 8.07 10.72
C CYS A 84 -6.68 7.77 12.12
N THR A 85 -5.81 7.30 13.03
CA THR A 85 -6.13 6.95 14.44
C THR A 85 -7.38 6.07 14.57
N THR A 86 -7.67 5.27 13.55
CA THR A 86 -8.85 4.42 13.51
C THR A 86 -8.41 3.01 13.85
N ALA A 87 -8.98 2.45 14.91
CA ALA A 87 -8.82 1.03 15.23
C ALA A 87 -9.57 0.19 14.20
N PHE A 88 -8.85 -0.71 13.52
CA PHE A 88 -9.42 -1.77 12.70
C PHE A 88 -9.59 -3.01 13.56
N ARG A 89 -10.84 -3.44 13.73
CA ARG A 89 -11.17 -4.81 14.12
C ARG A 89 -11.30 -5.63 12.83
N SER A 90 -10.38 -6.56 12.62
CA SER A 90 -10.64 -7.68 11.71
C SER A 90 -11.83 -8.45 12.26
N VAL A 91 -12.99 -8.34 11.61
CA VAL A 91 -14.19 -9.14 11.89
C VAL A 91 -14.01 -10.52 11.30
#